data_AF-A0AAT9M5U5-F1
#
_entry.id   AF-A0AAT9M5U5-F1
#
_cell.length_a   1.000
_cell.length_b   1.000
_cell.length_c   1.000
_cell.angle_alpha   90.00
_cell.angle_beta   90.00
_cell.angle_gamma   90.00
#
_symmetry.space_group_name_H-M   'P 1'
#
loop_
_entity.id
_entity.type
_entity.pdbx_description
1 polymer ?
#
loop_
_entity_poly.entity_id
_entity_poly.type
_entity_poly.pdbx_seq_one_letter_code
_entity_poly.pdbx_strand_id
1 'polypeptide(L)'
;MAQALALFSLITFGLAEPGQAPAAMAMAGRIDMTLLAQMANVSTFTGFMLAAATAWGFFRHWWVLAKFLISTAQLYIGIFVLSPTLRAGEASPAMAVGAALMASAIAFQAWLSVAKPWGRTPLYKKGPTAPAWVFAATTLIPLADLVIGYTLGFPLPALSALFLVGYVASRSMSGGKTLISWSREQAV
;
A
#
# COMPACT_ATOMS: atom_id res chain seq x y z
N MET A 1 -11.47 0.56 4.56
CA MET A 1 -12.40 1.37 5.39
C MET A 1 -12.98 0.55 6.54
N ALA A 2 -13.60 -0.61 6.28
CA ALA A 2 -14.19 -1.46 7.33
C ALA A 2 -13.23 -1.79 8.49
N GLN A 3 -12.00 -2.21 8.20
CA GLN A 3 -11.01 -2.55 9.25
C GLN A 3 -10.60 -1.34 10.11
N ALA A 4 -10.44 -0.15 9.51
CA ALA A 4 -10.11 1.07 10.24
C ALA A 4 -11.25 1.51 11.17
N LEU A 5 -12.51 1.37 10.71
CA LEU A 5 -13.69 1.63 11.54
C LEU A 5 -13.83 0.60 12.67
N ALA A 6 -13.54 -0.68 12.41
CA ALA A 6 -13.55 -1.71 13.44
C ALA A 6 -12.52 -1.41 14.55
N LEU A 7 -11.31 -0.98 14.18
CA LEU A 7 -10.31 -0.53 15.15
C LEU A 7 -10.77 0.70 15.92
N PHE A 8 -11.32 1.71 15.23
CA PHE A 8 -11.87 2.89 15.88
C PHE A 8 -12.93 2.51 16.91
N SER A 9 -13.90 1.68 16.53
CA SER A 9 -14.97 1.22 17.42
C SER A 9 -14.44 0.46 18.64
N LEU A 10 -13.47 -0.43 18.48
CA LEU A 10 -12.87 -1.19 19.58
C LEU A 10 -12.10 -0.28 20.55
N ILE A 11 -11.34 0.69 20.03
CA ILE A 11 -10.59 1.64 20.85
C ILE A 11 -11.56 2.55 21.62
N THR A 12 -12.58 3.09 20.96
CA THR A 12 -13.59 3.93 21.63
C THR A 12 -14.38 3.15 22.67
N PHE A 13 -14.66 1.87 22.43
CA PHE A 13 -15.30 0.99 23.39
C PHE A 13 -14.42 0.75 24.62
N GLY A 14 -13.13 0.46 24.42
CA GLY A 14 -12.18 0.31 25.53
C GLY A 14 -11.98 1.60 26.35
N LEU A 15 -12.12 2.77 25.71
CA LEU A 15 -12.11 4.07 26.41
C LEU A 15 -13.40 4.33 27.21
N ALA A 16 -14.56 3.90 26.69
CA ALA A 16 -15.85 4.08 27.35
C ALA A 16 -16.06 3.09 28.52
N GLU A 17 -15.52 1.87 28.39
CA GLU A 17 -15.67 0.78 29.36
C GLU A 17 -14.29 0.29 29.83
N PRO A 18 -13.64 0.98 30.80
CA PRO A 18 -12.28 0.65 31.21
C PRO A 18 -12.10 -0.79 31.71
N GLY A 19 -13.13 -1.39 32.29
CA GLY A 19 -13.12 -2.79 32.74
C GLY A 19 -13.01 -3.82 31.59
N GLN A 20 -13.35 -3.43 30.37
CA GLN A 20 -13.25 -4.27 29.17
C GLN A 20 -12.11 -3.83 28.23
N ALA A 21 -11.38 -2.76 28.57
CA ALA A 21 -10.28 -2.24 27.76
C ALA A 21 -9.23 -3.30 27.38
N PRO A 22 -8.77 -4.20 28.27
CA PRO A 22 -7.80 -5.23 27.90
C PRO A 22 -8.30 -6.17 26.80
N ALA A 23 -9.58 -6.58 26.86
CA ALA A 23 -10.19 -7.46 25.87
C ALA A 23 -10.39 -6.75 24.52
N ALA A 24 -10.85 -5.49 24.55
CA ALA A 24 -11.04 -4.67 23.37
C ALA A 24 -9.70 -4.41 22.64
N MET A 25 -8.65 -4.08 23.40
CA MET A 25 -7.32 -3.83 22.85
C MET A 25 -6.66 -5.11 22.33
N ALA A 26 -6.86 -6.26 23.00
CA ALA A 26 -6.39 -7.55 22.51
C ALA A 26 -7.03 -7.92 21.16
N MET A 27 -8.35 -7.69 21.01
CA MET A 27 -9.04 -7.94 19.75
C MET A 27 -8.59 -6.96 18.66
N ALA A 28 -8.41 -5.68 19.00
CA ALA A 28 -7.89 -4.67 18.07
C ALA A 28 -6.49 -5.05 17.55
N GLY A 29 -5.59 -5.47 18.44
CA GLY A 29 -4.26 -5.97 18.06
C GLY A 29 -4.32 -7.21 17.17
N ARG A 30 -5.26 -8.14 17.41
CA ARG A 30 -5.46 -9.31 16.55
C ARG A 30 -5.87 -8.90 15.14
N ILE A 31 -6.84 -8.01 15.01
CA ILE A 31 -7.35 -7.51 13.71
C ILE A 31 -6.24 -6.81 12.93
N ASP A 32 -5.49 -5.93 13.61
CA ASP A 32 -4.41 -5.16 12.98
C ASP A 32 -3.33 -6.08 12.40
N MET A 33 -2.84 -7.03 13.21
CA MET A 33 -1.72 -7.88 12.84
C MET A 33 -2.08 -9.00 11.86
N THR A 34 -3.32 -9.50 11.89
CA THR A 34 -3.72 -10.65 11.04
C THR A 34 -4.33 -10.21 9.72
N LEU A 35 -5.22 -9.21 9.74
CA LEU A 35 -5.99 -8.80 8.57
C LEU A 35 -5.46 -7.50 7.99
N LEU A 36 -5.31 -6.46 8.81
CA LEU A 36 -5.02 -5.12 8.32
C LEU A 36 -3.63 -5.06 7.66
N ALA A 37 -2.60 -5.58 8.33
CA ALA A 37 -1.24 -5.63 7.80
C ALA A 37 -1.17 -6.38 6.45
N GLN A 38 -1.81 -7.54 6.35
CA GLN A 38 -1.77 -8.39 5.16
C GLN A 38 -2.53 -7.78 3.98
N MET A 39 -3.73 -7.25 4.24
CA MET A 39 -4.50 -6.57 3.20
C MET A 39 -3.77 -5.30 2.71
N ALA A 40 -3.13 -4.56 3.63
CA ALA A 40 -2.36 -3.36 3.27
C ALA A 40 -1.16 -3.70 2.39
N ASN A 41 -0.39 -4.75 2.72
CA ASN A 41 0.74 -5.21 1.92
C ASN A 41 0.31 -5.63 0.50
N VAL A 42 -0.71 -6.49 0.39
CA VAL A 42 -1.21 -6.98 -0.90
C VAL A 42 -1.76 -5.84 -1.76
N SER A 43 -2.57 -4.95 -1.16
CA SER A 43 -3.15 -3.81 -1.88
C SER A 43 -2.08 -2.82 -2.36
N THR A 44 -1.05 -2.61 -1.54
CA THR A 44 0.05 -1.70 -1.87
C THR A 44 0.86 -2.26 -3.04
N PHE A 45 1.31 -3.52 -2.94
CA PHE A 45 2.08 -4.17 -4.01
C PHE A 45 1.31 -4.23 -5.33
N THR A 46 0.04 -4.63 -5.32
CA THR A 46 -0.77 -4.71 -6.55
C THR A 46 -0.98 -3.33 -7.16
N GLY A 47 -1.19 -2.29 -6.36
CA GLY A 47 -1.24 -0.90 -6.83
C GLY A 47 0.07 -0.45 -7.48
N PHE A 48 1.21 -0.76 -6.85
CA PHE A 48 2.54 -0.49 -7.39
C PHE A 48 2.79 -1.20 -8.72
N MET A 49 2.49 -2.49 -8.78
CA MET A 49 2.70 -3.29 -9.98
C MET A 49 1.76 -2.89 -11.10
N LEU A 50 0.50 -2.53 -10.85
CA LEU A 50 -0.40 -2.02 -11.89
C LEU A 50 0.10 -0.70 -12.47
N ALA A 51 0.59 0.21 -11.63
CA ALA A 51 1.21 1.45 -12.09
C ALA A 51 2.51 1.19 -12.88
N ALA A 52 3.33 0.23 -12.44
CA ALA A 52 4.59 -0.12 -13.10
C ALA A 52 4.41 -0.94 -14.38
N ALA A 53 3.39 -1.79 -14.48
CA ALA A 53 3.18 -2.74 -15.58
C ALA A 53 2.35 -2.14 -16.71
N THR A 54 1.44 -1.22 -16.42
CA THR A 54 0.58 -0.63 -17.47
C THR A 54 1.29 0.52 -18.18
N ALA A 55 0.87 0.82 -19.42
CA ALA A 55 1.36 1.96 -20.20
C ALA A 55 1.14 3.35 -19.54
N TRP A 56 0.45 3.38 -18.41
CA TRP A 56 -0.03 4.57 -17.74
C TRP A 56 1.01 5.08 -16.72
N GLY A 57 1.87 4.22 -16.18
CA GLY A 57 2.89 4.63 -15.22
C GLY A 57 2.31 5.16 -13.90
N PHE A 58 3.20 5.58 -12.99
CA PHE A 58 2.84 6.16 -11.69
C PHE A 58 2.29 7.59 -11.77
N PHE A 59 2.68 8.34 -12.80
CA PHE A 59 2.51 9.79 -12.87
C PHE A 59 1.74 10.21 -14.13
N ARG A 60 0.60 9.59 -14.44
CA ARG A 60 -0.27 10.08 -15.53
C ARG A 60 -1.27 11.13 -15.09
N HIS A 61 -1.77 11.02 -13.86
CA HIS A 61 -2.75 11.94 -13.30
C HIS A 61 -2.41 12.27 -11.84
N TRP A 62 -2.54 13.54 -11.46
CA TRP A 62 -2.23 14.00 -10.10
C TRP A 62 -3.07 13.30 -9.03
N TRP A 63 -4.34 12.96 -9.30
CA TRP A 63 -5.16 12.22 -8.36
C TRP A 63 -4.63 10.80 -8.07
N VAL A 64 -3.95 10.16 -9.03
CA VAL A 64 -3.33 8.84 -8.83
C VAL A 64 -2.16 8.99 -7.86
N LEU A 65 -1.32 10.01 -8.05
CA LEU A 65 -0.20 10.31 -7.18
C LEU A 65 -0.66 10.67 -5.75
N ALA A 66 -1.73 11.46 -5.63
CA ALA A 66 -2.30 11.81 -4.32
C ALA A 66 -2.77 10.56 -3.56
N LYS A 67 -3.52 9.66 -4.21
CA LYS A 67 -3.93 8.39 -3.59
C LYS A 67 -2.75 7.54 -3.19
N PHE A 68 -1.75 7.49 -4.06
CA PHE A 68 -0.53 6.74 -3.86
C PHE A 68 0.26 7.24 -2.65
N LEU A 69 0.41 8.56 -2.51
CA LEU A 69 1.05 9.19 -1.35
C LEU A 69 0.27 8.94 -0.07
N ILE A 70 -1.07 9.02 -0.11
CA ILE A 70 -1.91 8.73 1.06
C ILE A 70 -1.73 7.26 1.50
N SER A 71 -1.81 6.29 0.58
CA SER A 71 -1.62 4.88 0.91
C SER A 71 -0.22 4.59 1.48
N THR A 72 0.81 5.18 0.90
CA THR A 72 2.19 5.01 1.38
C THR A 72 2.39 5.62 2.76
N ALA A 73 1.87 6.83 2.99
CA ALA A 73 1.92 7.49 4.30
C ALA A 73 1.14 6.70 5.35
N GLN A 74 -0.04 6.18 5.03
CA GLN A 74 -0.83 5.35 5.94
C GLN A 74 -0.13 4.05 6.31
N LEU A 75 0.51 3.38 5.35
CA LEU A 75 1.31 2.18 5.62
C LEU A 75 2.48 2.51 6.56
N TYR A 76 3.21 3.59 6.29
CA TYR A 76 4.35 4.01 7.10
C TYR A 76 3.92 4.41 8.53
N ILE A 77 2.87 5.23 8.66
CA ILE A 77 2.34 5.66 9.96
C ILE A 77 1.80 4.45 10.75
N GLY A 78 1.06 3.54 10.10
CA GLY A 78 0.55 2.33 10.74
C GLY A 78 1.66 1.46 11.33
N ILE A 79 2.70 1.20 10.54
CA ILE A 79 3.82 0.33 10.95
C ILE A 79 4.68 1.00 12.03
N PHE A 80 5.10 2.25 11.84
CA PHE A 80 6.10 2.87 12.70
C PHE A 80 5.52 3.61 13.91
N VAL A 81 4.27 4.06 13.86
CA VAL A 81 3.64 4.87 14.93
C VAL A 81 2.58 4.07 15.68
N LEU A 82 1.74 3.29 14.99
CA LEU A 82 0.60 2.61 15.60
C LEU A 82 0.95 1.22 16.15
N SER A 83 1.77 0.43 15.46
CA SER A 83 2.18 -0.91 15.97
C SER A 83 2.91 -0.90 17.33
N PRO A 84 3.79 0.06 17.65
CA PRO A 84 4.42 0.12 18.97
C PRO A 84 3.44 0.50 20.10
N THR A 85 2.49 1.40 19.81
CA THR A 85 1.51 1.88 20.78
C THR A 85 0.41 0.84 21.05
N LEU A 86 0.01 0.05 20.05
CA LEU A 86 -0.87 -1.11 20.23
C LEU A 86 -0.24 -2.22 21.09
N ARG A 87 1.10 -2.41 21.02
CA ARG A 87 1.82 -3.38 21.85
C ARG A 87 1.90 -2.99 23.33
N ALA A 88 1.76 -1.71 23.65
CA ALA A 88 1.69 -1.23 25.02
C ALA A 88 0.35 -1.56 25.70
N GLY A 89 -0.69 -1.95 24.94
CA GLY A 89 -1.94 -2.50 25.48
C GLY A 89 -2.90 -1.50 26.13
N GLU A 90 -2.50 -0.23 26.27
CA GLU A 90 -3.32 0.81 26.87
C GLU A 90 -4.17 1.53 25.82
N ALA A 91 -5.48 1.58 26.04
CA ALA A 91 -6.38 2.37 25.20
C ALA A 91 -6.11 3.86 25.45
N SER A 92 -5.68 4.57 24.40
CA SER A 92 -5.39 6.01 24.45
C SER A 92 -6.30 6.79 23.50
N PRO A 93 -6.77 8.00 23.89
CA PRO A 93 -7.49 8.91 22.99
C PRO A 93 -6.72 9.19 21.70
N ALA A 94 -5.38 9.21 21.75
CA ALA A 94 -4.54 9.42 20.57
C ALA A 94 -4.72 8.29 19.53
N MET A 95 -4.98 7.06 19.98
CA MET A 95 -5.21 5.91 19.10
C MET A 95 -6.58 6.00 18.41
N ALA A 96 -7.60 6.48 19.13
CA ALA A 96 -8.93 6.74 18.54
C ALA A 96 -8.84 7.83 17.47
N VAL A 97 -8.11 8.92 17.75
CA VAL A 97 -7.83 9.97 16.76
C VAL A 97 -7.08 9.41 15.56
N GLY A 98 -6.05 8.58 15.78
CA GLY A 98 -5.30 7.91 14.72
C GLY A 98 -6.18 7.03 13.82
N ALA A 99 -7.04 6.20 14.41
CA ALA A 99 -7.97 5.35 13.67
C ALA A 99 -9.01 6.16 12.88
N ALA A 100 -9.53 7.25 13.47
CA ALA A 100 -10.44 8.18 12.80
C ALA A 100 -9.78 8.91 11.62
N LEU A 101 -8.53 9.36 11.78
CA LEU A 101 -7.73 9.96 10.70
C LEU A 101 -7.48 8.95 9.58
N MET A 102 -7.19 7.68 9.90
CA MET A 102 -7.04 6.62 8.91
C MET A 102 -8.33 6.38 8.12
N ALA A 103 -9.47 6.27 8.82
CA ALA A 103 -10.78 6.11 8.17
C ALA A 103 -11.10 7.30 7.25
N SER A 104 -10.84 8.52 7.72
CA SER A 104 -11.06 9.76 6.96
C SER A 104 -10.18 9.83 5.72
N ALA A 105 -8.90 9.48 5.83
CA ALA A 105 -7.99 9.43 4.69
C ALA A 105 -8.42 8.40 3.64
N ILE A 106 -8.92 7.22 4.05
CA ILE A 106 -9.47 6.23 3.12
C ILE A 106 -10.75 6.74 2.45
N ALA A 107 -11.64 7.40 3.20
CA ALA A 107 -12.84 8.02 2.63
C ALA A 107 -12.48 9.11 1.61
N PHE A 108 -11.47 9.91 1.90
CA PHE A 108 -10.94 10.90 0.97
C PHE A 108 -10.33 10.25 -0.28
N GLN A 109 -9.59 9.14 -0.15
CA GLN A 109 -9.10 8.37 -1.30
C GLN A 109 -10.25 7.81 -2.17
N ALA A 110 -11.35 7.38 -1.55
CA ALA A 110 -12.55 6.94 -2.27
C ALA A 110 -13.17 8.12 -3.03
N TRP A 111 -13.34 9.28 -2.38
CA TRP A 111 -13.82 10.50 -3.03
C TRP A 111 -12.92 10.93 -4.20
N LEU A 112 -11.59 10.93 -4.03
CA LEU A 112 -10.61 11.19 -5.08
C LEU A 112 -10.78 10.23 -6.28
N SER A 113 -11.27 9.01 -6.05
CA SER A 113 -11.56 8.03 -7.11
C SER A 113 -12.75 8.40 -7.97
N VAL A 114 -13.74 9.08 -7.38
CA VAL A 114 -14.96 9.49 -8.05
C VAL A 114 -14.77 10.84 -8.70
N ALA A 115 -14.34 11.84 -7.91
CA ALA A 115 -14.19 13.21 -8.35
C ALA A 115 -13.08 13.38 -9.39
N LYS A 116 -12.05 12.50 -9.36
CA LYS A 116 -10.85 12.55 -10.21
C LYS A 116 -10.38 13.98 -10.44
N PRO A 117 -10.19 14.76 -9.35
CA PRO A 117 -9.84 16.15 -9.54
C PRO A 117 -8.44 16.17 -10.17
N TRP A 118 -8.14 17.20 -10.94
CA TRP A 118 -6.84 17.40 -11.60
C TRP A 118 -6.58 16.57 -12.88
N GLY A 119 -6.05 17.28 -13.88
CA GLY A 119 -5.74 16.76 -15.21
C GLY A 119 -4.47 15.90 -15.25
N ARG A 120 -3.83 15.87 -16.42
CA ARG A 120 -2.61 15.09 -16.65
C ARG A 120 -1.39 15.76 -16.03
N THR A 121 -0.48 14.96 -15.52
CA THR A 121 0.85 15.39 -15.05
C THR A 121 1.79 15.63 -16.24
N PRO A 122 2.58 16.71 -16.25
CA PRO A 122 3.49 17.03 -17.35
C PRO A 122 4.65 16.04 -17.50
N LEU A 123 4.91 15.22 -16.47
CA LEU A 123 5.96 14.20 -16.44
C LEU A 123 5.56 12.87 -17.12
N TYR A 124 4.36 12.80 -17.71
CA TYR A 124 3.85 11.58 -18.31
C TYR A 124 4.55 11.26 -19.64
N LYS A 125 5.16 10.06 -19.71
CA LYS A 125 5.60 9.44 -20.97
C LYS A 125 4.92 8.08 -21.11
N LYS A 126 4.19 7.87 -22.21
CA LYS A 126 3.50 6.60 -22.50
C LYS A 126 4.55 5.52 -22.79
N GLY A 127 4.64 4.53 -21.90
CA GLY A 127 5.51 3.36 -22.11
C GLY A 127 4.75 2.15 -22.68
N PRO A 128 5.47 1.09 -23.09
CA PRO A 128 4.84 -0.18 -23.45
C PRO A 128 4.16 -0.82 -22.24
N THR A 129 3.04 -1.52 -22.48
CA THR A 129 2.37 -2.35 -21.47
C THR A 129 3.15 -3.65 -21.29
N ALA A 130 3.27 -4.12 -20.05
CA ALA A 130 3.91 -5.37 -19.71
C ALA A 130 3.19 -6.58 -20.36
N PRO A 131 3.91 -7.69 -20.59
CA PRO A 131 3.31 -8.95 -21.05
C PRO A 131 2.39 -9.58 -20.00
N ALA A 132 1.44 -10.41 -20.44
CA ALA A 132 0.39 -11.01 -19.60
C ALA A 132 0.90 -11.77 -18.36
N TRP A 133 2.07 -12.41 -18.46
CA TRP A 133 2.66 -13.13 -17.33
C TRP A 133 3.03 -12.23 -16.15
N VAL A 134 3.36 -10.94 -16.38
CA VAL A 134 3.64 -9.98 -15.31
C VAL A 134 2.37 -9.68 -14.51
N PHE A 135 1.22 -9.64 -15.17
CA PHE A 135 -0.07 -9.50 -14.49
C PHE A 135 -0.42 -10.75 -13.68
N ALA A 136 -0.20 -11.95 -14.25
CA ALA A 136 -0.36 -13.20 -13.51
C ALA A 136 0.55 -13.26 -12.28
N ALA A 137 1.83 -12.89 -12.43
CA ALA A 137 2.78 -12.81 -11.33
C ALA A 137 2.37 -11.77 -10.26
N THR A 138 1.82 -10.63 -10.69
CA THR A 138 1.30 -9.59 -9.77
C THR A 138 0.17 -10.13 -8.88
N THR A 139 -0.63 -11.07 -9.37
CA THR A 139 -1.69 -11.72 -8.59
C THR A 139 -1.15 -12.87 -7.74
N LEU A 140 -0.21 -13.66 -8.25
CA LEU A 140 0.28 -14.88 -7.59
C LEU A 140 1.34 -14.63 -6.51
N ILE A 141 2.21 -13.64 -6.68
CA ILE A 141 3.31 -13.34 -5.74
C ILE A 141 2.80 -12.92 -4.35
N PRO A 142 1.79 -12.05 -4.21
CA PRO A 142 1.25 -11.69 -2.90
C PRO A 142 0.58 -12.88 -2.20
N LEU A 143 -0.04 -13.79 -2.97
CA LEU A 143 -0.60 -15.03 -2.41
C LEU A 143 0.52 -15.93 -1.88
N ALA A 144 1.65 -16.02 -2.59
CA ALA A 144 2.81 -16.76 -2.12
C ALA A 144 3.40 -16.14 -0.85
N ASP A 145 3.59 -14.82 -0.78
CA ASP A 145 4.04 -14.12 0.43
C ASP A 145 3.07 -14.35 1.61
N LEU A 146 1.77 -14.43 1.36
CA LEU A 146 0.75 -14.67 2.38
C LEU A 146 0.83 -16.11 2.92
N VAL A 147 0.99 -17.10 2.04
CA VAL A 147 1.19 -18.50 2.43
C VAL A 147 2.50 -18.66 3.22
N ILE A 148 3.59 -18.07 2.74
CA ILE A 148 4.90 -18.10 3.40
C ILE A 148 4.82 -17.43 4.77
N GLY A 149 4.25 -16.22 4.84
CA GLY A 149 4.09 -15.47 6.09
C GLY A 149 3.23 -16.21 7.13
N TYR A 150 2.20 -16.94 6.68
CA TYR A 150 1.38 -17.77 7.56
C TYR A 150 2.17 -19.00 8.07
N THR A 151 3.00 -19.62 7.23
CA THR A 151 3.80 -20.79 7.62
C THR A 151 5.00 -20.46 8.51
N LEU A 152 5.63 -19.29 8.34
CA LEU A 152 6.85 -18.90 9.06
C LEU A 152 6.59 -18.01 10.28
N GLY A 153 5.35 -17.54 10.50
CA GLY A 153 4.98 -16.71 11.65
C GLY A 153 5.44 -15.26 11.59
N PHE A 154 6.08 -14.84 10.49
CA PHE A 154 6.49 -13.46 10.24
C PHE A 154 5.96 -12.97 8.88
N PRO A 155 5.20 -11.87 8.83
CA PRO A 155 4.79 -11.28 7.56
C PRO A 155 6.01 -10.68 6.85
N LEU A 156 6.57 -11.41 5.90
CA LEU A 156 7.68 -10.96 5.06
C LEU A 156 7.15 -10.69 3.64
N PRO A 157 6.82 -9.43 3.28
CA PRO A 157 6.56 -9.06 1.89
C PRO A 157 7.86 -9.02 1.07
N ALA A 158 8.70 -10.05 1.22
CA ALA A 158 10.04 -10.09 0.65
C ALA A 158 9.97 -10.40 -0.85
N LEU A 159 9.13 -11.35 -1.29
CA LEU A 159 9.02 -11.67 -2.71
C LEU A 159 8.34 -10.54 -3.46
N SER A 160 7.28 -9.96 -2.91
CA SER A 160 6.62 -8.77 -3.46
C SER A 160 7.56 -7.56 -3.54
N ALA A 161 8.34 -7.27 -2.50
CA ALA A 161 9.32 -6.18 -2.54
C ALA A 161 10.43 -6.43 -3.58
N LEU A 162 11.03 -7.63 -3.58
CA LEU A 162 12.10 -7.99 -4.52
C LEU A 162 11.61 -7.96 -5.97
N PHE A 163 10.41 -8.47 -6.23
CA PHE A 163 9.82 -8.47 -7.56
C PHE A 163 9.51 -7.05 -8.03
N LEU A 164 8.94 -6.22 -7.17
CA LEU A 164 8.65 -4.82 -7.51
C LEU A 164 9.94 -4.05 -7.83
N VAL A 165 10.95 -4.14 -6.96
CA VAL A 165 12.23 -3.46 -7.15
C VAL A 165 12.94 -3.97 -8.40
N GLY A 166 13.02 -5.30 -8.59
CA GLY A 166 13.64 -5.90 -9.77
C GLY A 166 12.93 -5.53 -11.08
N TYR A 167 11.60 -5.49 -11.07
CA TYR A 167 10.81 -5.11 -12.24
C TYR A 167 10.98 -3.61 -12.58
N VAL A 168 10.93 -2.73 -11.58
CA VAL A 168 11.15 -1.28 -11.79
C VAL A 168 12.58 -1.00 -12.25
N ALA A 169 13.58 -1.65 -11.65
CA ALA A 169 14.99 -1.51 -12.03
C ALA A 169 15.24 -1.99 -13.47
N SER A 170 14.73 -3.18 -13.83
CA SER A 170 14.89 -3.71 -15.19
C SER A 170 14.22 -2.83 -16.24
N ARG A 171 13.03 -2.30 -15.97
CA ARG A 171 12.34 -1.36 -16.86
C ARG A 171 13.10 -0.04 -17.04
N SER A 172 13.69 0.49 -15.96
CA SER A 172 14.54 1.70 -16.01
C SER A 172 15.79 1.48 -16.86
N MET A 173 16.49 0.36 -16.65
CA MET A 173 17.69 0.00 -17.41
C MET A 173 17.41 -0.28 -18.90
N SER A 174 16.24 -0.85 -19.21
CA SER A 174 15.81 -1.12 -20.59
C SER A 174 15.56 0.16 -21.38
N GLY A 175 14.99 1.18 -20.73
CA GLY A 175 14.78 2.51 -21.34
C GLY A 175 16.10 3.26 -21.62
N GLY A 176 17.15 3.01 -20.84
CA GLY A 176 18.49 3.53 -21.10
C GLY A 176 19.18 2.88 -22.28
N LYS A 177 18.99 1.56 -22.48
CA LYS A 177 19.58 0.82 -23.61
C LYS A 177 19.04 1.28 -24.97
N THR A 178 17.75 1.59 -25.07
CA THR A 178 17.15 2.13 -26.31
C THR A 178 17.60 3.55 -26.63
N LEU A 179 17.89 4.39 -25.63
CA LEU A 179 18.44 5.73 -25.85
C LEU A 179 19.89 5.71 -26.34
N ILE A 180 20.69 4.77 -25.81
CA ILE A 180 22.10 4.59 -26.23
C ILE A 180 22.21 4.01 -27.64
N SER A 181 21.30 3.12 -28.05
CA SER A 181 21.31 2.57 -29.41
C SER A 181 20.95 3.62 -30.47
N TRP A 182 19.97 4.48 -30.20
CA TRP A 182 19.58 5.59 -31.10
C TRP A 182 20.71 6.62 -31.30
N SER A 183 21.48 6.91 -30.26
CA SER A 183 22.64 7.81 -30.38
C SER A 183 23.77 7.23 -31.24
N ARG A 184 23.87 5.90 -31.37
CA ARG A 184 24.89 5.25 -32.20
C ARG A 184 24.48 5.15 -33.66
N GLU A 185 23.18 5.00 -33.94
CA GLU A 185 22.65 4.97 -35.32
C GLU A 185 22.62 6.35 -35.99
N GLN A 186 22.56 7.44 -35.23
CA GLN A 186 22.61 8.81 -35.77
C GLN A 186 24.04 9.37 -35.94
N ALA A 187 25.07 8.61 -35.53
CA ALA A 187 26.47 9.01 -35.59
C ALA A 187 27.25 8.35 -36.75
N VAL A 188 26.53 7.75 -37.71
CA VAL A 188 27.05 7.15 -38.96
C VAL A 188 26.35 7.83 -40.13
#